data_AF-A0A3C0QWY7-F1
#
_entry.id   AF-A0A3C0QWY7-F1
#
_cell.length_a   1.000
_cell.length_b   1.000
_cell.length_c   1.000
_cell.angle_alpha   90.00
_cell.angle_beta   90.00
_cell.angle_gamma   90.00
#
_symmetry.space_group_name_H-M   'P 1'
#
loop_
_entity.id
_entity.type
_entity.pdbx_description
1 polymer ?
#
loop_
_entity_poly.entity_id
_entity_poly.type
_entity_poly.pdbx_seq_one_letter_code
_entity_poly.pdbx_strand_id
1 'polypeptide(L)' 'MKKAFVFPGQGSQFVGMGKELYEQSAQARSMFEQANE' A
#
# COMPACT_ATOMS: atom_id res chain seq x y z
N MET A 1 21.12 9.03 -12.71
CA MET A 1 20.41 7.75 -12.93
C MET A 1 18.92 8.02 -12.85
N LYS A 2 18.13 7.73 -13.89
CA LYS A 2 16.66 7.91 -13.86
C LYS A 2 16.00 6.66 -13.29
N LYS A 3 15.03 6.84 -12.40
CA LYS A 3 14.20 5.76 -11.84
C LYS A 3 12.80 5.85 -12.44
N ALA A 4 12.20 4.69 -12.73
CA ALA A 4 10.80 4.58 -13.12
C ALA A 4 10.06 3.79 -12.03
N PHE A 5 8.83 4.20 -11.74
CA PHE A 5 7.94 3.51 -10.82
C PHE A 5 6.87 2.77 -11.63
N VAL A 6 6.71 1.48 -11.38
CA VAL A 6 5.73 0.62 -12.07
C VAL A 6 4.85 -0.02 -11.00
N PHE A 7 3.55 0.05 -11.21
CA PHE A 7 2.55 -0.46 -10.28
C PHE A 7 1.94 -1.75 -10.86
N PRO A 8 1.94 -2.88 -10.12
CA PRO A 8 1.37 -4.13 -10.60
C PRO A 8 -0.17 -4.05 -10.70
N GLY A 9 -0.74 -4.87 -11.58
CA GLY A 9 -2.19 -4.96 -11.79
C GLY A 9 -2.88 -6.02 -10.93
N GLN A 10 -4.15 -6.28 -11.23
CA GLN A 10 -4.97 -7.30 -10.58
C GLN A 10 -4.32 -8.70 -10.69
N GLY A 11 -4.37 -9.47 -9.60
CA GLY A 11 -3.81 -10.83 -9.50
C GLY A 11 -2.52 -10.91 -8.68
N SER A 12 -1.87 -9.79 -8.39
CA SER A 12 -0.69 -9.76 -7.52
C SER A 12 -1.00 -9.73 -6.02
N GLN A 13 -2.28 -9.55 -5.63
CA GLN A 13 -2.69 -9.43 -4.24
C GLN A 13 -2.60 -10.75 -3.47
N PHE A 14 -2.36 -10.66 -2.17
CA PHE A 14 -2.40 -11.79 -1.24
C PHE A 14 -2.97 -11.36 0.13
N VAL A 15 -3.47 -12.33 0.90
CA VAL A 15 -4.03 -12.07 2.23
C VAL A 15 -2.97 -11.46 3.14
N GLY A 16 -3.27 -10.31 3.74
CA GLY A 16 -2.36 -9.57 4.60
C GLY A 16 -1.42 -8.59 3.87
N MET A 17 -1.53 -8.43 2.55
CA MET A 17 -0.81 -7.39 1.81
C MET A 17 -1.08 -6.01 2.41
N GLY A 18 -0.03 -5.23 2.65
CA GLY A 18 -0.13 -3.88 3.22
C GLY A 18 -0.26 -3.81 4.74
N LYS A 19 -0.44 -4.94 5.45
CA LYS A 19 -0.62 -4.97 6.91
C LYS A 19 0.55 -4.33 7.67
N GLU A 20 1.78 -4.72 7.33
CA GLU A 20 2.97 -4.17 7.98
C GLU A 20 3.09 -2.65 7.76
N LEU A 21 2.80 -2.20 6.55
CA LEU A 21 2.85 -0.77 6.20
C LEU A 21 1.81 0.02 7.00
N TYR A 22 0.60 -0.53 7.17
CA TYR A 22 -0.45 0.05 8.02
C TYR A 22 -0.04 0.09 9.51
N GLU A 23 0.61 -0.95 10.02
CA GLU A 23 1.02 -1.05 11.42
C GLU A 23 2.19 -0.15 11.78
N GLN A 24 3.14 0.06 10.87
CA GLN A 24 4.39 0.76 11.16
C GLN A 24 4.44 2.22 10.67
N SER A 25 3.60 2.61 9.70
CA SER A 25 3.59 3.97 9.16
C SER A 25 2.30 4.72 9.48
N ALA A 26 2.42 5.81 10.24
CA ALA A 26 1.29 6.69 10.55
C ALA A 26 0.68 7.30 9.27
N GLN A 27 1.52 7.66 8.28
CA GLN A 27 1.05 8.18 7.00
C GLN A 27 0.27 7.11 6.23
N ALA A 28 0.79 5.88 6.14
CA ALA A 28 0.09 4.81 5.45
C ALA A 28 -1.24 4.49 6.14
N ARG A 29 -1.25 4.37 7.47
CA ARG A 29 -2.48 4.19 8.24
C ARG A 29 -3.54 5.23 7.88
N SER A 30 -3.18 6.51 7.90
CA SER A 30 -4.11 7.59 7.55
C SER A 30 -4.68 7.46 6.13
N MET A 31 -3.88 7.03 5.15
CA MET A 31 -4.36 6.83 3.77
C MET A 31 -5.29 5.63 3.65
N PHE A 32 -5.01 4.55 4.37
CA PHE A 32 -5.88 3.37 4.40
C PHE A 32 -7.22 3.69 5.06
N GLU A 33 -7.23 4.43 6.17
CA GLU A 33 -8.49 4.85 6.82
C GLU A 33 -9.34 5.74 5.90
N GLN A 34 -8.72 6.71 5.22
CA GLN A 34 -9.43 7.57 4.25
C GLN A 34 -10.04 6.76 3.08
N ALA A 35 -9.41 5.66 2.67
CA ALA A 35 -9.92 4.82 1.60
C ALA A 35 -11.05 3.88 2.04
N ASN A 36 -11.25 3.71 3.35
CA ASN A 36 -12.32 2.87 3.92
C ASN A 36 -13.62 3.66 4.17
N GLU A 37 -13.60 4.98 4.08
CA GLU A 37 -14.78 5.87 4.13
C GLU A 37 -15.56 5.82 2.80
#